data_AF-B8YQB7-F1
#
_entry.id   AF-B8YQB7-F1
#
_cell.length_a   1.000
_cell.length_b   1.000
_cell.length_c   1.000
_cell.angle_alpha   90.00
_cell.angle_beta   90.00
_cell.angle_gamma   90.00
#
_symmetry.space_group_name_H-M   'P 1'
#
loop_
_entity.id
_entity.type
_entity.pdbx_description
1 polymer ?
#
loop_
_entity_poly.entity_id
_entity_poly.type
_entity_poly.pdbx_seq_one_letter_code
_entity_poly.pdbx_strand_id
1 'polypeptide(L)' 'NLSGSAGDDLLIGGEGNDTLKGSYGADTYIFSKGHGQDIVYEDTNNDNRARDIDTLKFTDINLSELWFSREN' A
#
# COMPACT_ATOMS: atom_id res chain seq x y z
N ASN A 1 -9.41 2.43 8.14
CA ASN A 1 -9.98 1.92 6.88
C ASN A 1 -10.04 3.03 5.86
N LEU A 2 -9.29 2.89 4.76
CA LEU A 2 -9.18 3.87 3.69
C LEU A 2 -9.32 3.16 2.33
N SER A 3 -10.06 3.77 1.41
CA SER A 3 -10.19 3.29 0.03
C SER A 3 -9.83 4.41 -0.94
N GLY A 4 -9.02 4.09 -1.93
CA GLY A 4 -8.80 4.86 -3.13
C GLY A 4 -9.99 4.80 -4.08
N SER A 5 -9.75 5.25 -5.31
CA SER A 5 -10.69 5.42 -6.40
C SER A 5 -10.17 4.71 -7.65
N ALA A 6 -10.66 5.07 -8.84
CA ALA A 6 -10.04 4.59 -10.06
C ALA A 6 -8.92 5.55 -10.50
N GLY A 7 -7.76 5.00 -10.84
CA GLY A 7 -6.56 5.75 -11.21
C GLY A 7 -5.48 5.66 -10.13
N ASP A 8 -4.33 6.27 -10.41
CA ASP A 8 -3.16 6.19 -9.53
C ASP A 8 -3.37 7.03 -8.24
N ASP A 9 -3.55 6.37 -7.10
CA ASP A 9 -3.86 6.98 -5.82
C ASP A 9 -2.67 6.99 -4.84
N LEU A 10 -2.70 7.93 -3.88
CA LEU A 10 -1.78 8.00 -2.75
C LEU A 10 -2.54 7.74 -1.45
N LEU A 11 -2.27 6.61 -0.81
CA LEU A 11 -2.97 6.18 0.40
C LEU A 11 -2.06 6.26 1.63
N ILE A 12 -2.57 6.94 2.67
CA ILE A 12 -1.90 7.12 3.97
C ILE A 12 -2.89 6.71 5.06
N GLY A 13 -2.66 5.57 5.72
CA GLY A 13 -3.51 5.10 6.83
C GLY A 13 -3.45 6.02 8.05
N GLY A 14 -2.22 6.44 8.41
CA GLY A 14 -1.97 7.23 9.61
C GLY A 14 -1.78 6.33 10.82
N GLU A 15 -2.04 6.84 12.03
CA GLU A 15 -2.00 6.03 13.25
C GLU A 15 -3.20 5.07 13.32
N GLY A 16 -2.97 3.79 13.59
CA GLY A 16 -4.04 2.82 13.80
C GLY A 16 -3.70 1.44 13.26
N ASN A 17 -4.71 0.61 13.03
CA ASN A 17 -4.54 -0.59 12.22
C ASN A 17 -5.54 -0.45 11.08
N ASP A 18 -5.06 -0.14 9.88
CA ASP A 18 -5.90 0.20 8.74
C ASP A 18 -5.98 -0.93 7.72
N THR A 19 -7.14 -1.05 7.07
CA THR A 19 -7.22 -1.66 5.75
C THR A 19 -7.15 -0.56 4.69
N LEU A 20 -6.16 -0.64 3.81
CA LEU A 20 -5.92 0.27 2.69
C LEU A 20 -6.29 -0.44 1.38
N LYS A 21 -7.18 0.14 0.59
CA LYS A 21 -7.67 -0.45 -0.67
C LYS A 21 -7.41 0.48 -1.84
N GLY A 22 -6.49 0.13 -2.73
CA GLY A 22 -6.10 0.97 -3.88
C GLY A 22 -7.18 1.06 -4.94
N SER A 23 -7.71 -0.11 -5.32
CA SER A 23 -8.68 -0.34 -6.40
C SER A 23 -7.98 -0.56 -7.74
N TYR A 24 -8.07 0.37 -8.69
CA TYR A 24 -7.41 0.22 -10.01
C TYR A 24 -6.48 1.40 -10.19
N GLY A 25 -5.30 1.19 -10.77
CA GLY A 25 -4.28 2.21 -10.94
C GLY A 25 -2.95 1.78 -10.34
N ALA A 26 -1.87 2.48 -10.69
CA ALA A 26 -0.60 2.29 -10.03
C ALA A 26 -0.58 3.06 -8.70
N ASP A 27 -0.98 2.39 -7.62
CA ASP A 27 -1.20 3.03 -6.34
C ASP A 27 0.08 3.12 -5.50
N THR A 28 0.15 4.13 -4.62
CA THR A 28 1.25 4.31 -3.67
C THR A 28 0.74 4.31 -2.23
N TYR A 29 1.26 3.39 -1.42
CA TYR A 29 0.93 3.25 -0.01
C TYR A 29 2.05 3.76 0.87
N ILE A 30 1.76 4.70 1.78
CA ILE A 30 2.74 5.29 2.68
C ILE A 30 2.73 4.62 4.05
N PHE A 31 3.86 4.05 4.42
CA PHE A 31 4.11 3.44 5.72
C PHE A 31 5.18 4.24 6.48
N SER A 32 4.88 4.60 7.72
CA SER A 32 5.81 5.30 8.62
C SER A 32 5.83 4.68 10.00
N LYS A 33 6.86 4.99 10.79
CA LYS A 33 6.91 4.65 12.21
C LYS A 33 5.68 5.22 12.93
N GLY A 34 5.04 4.40 13.78
CA GLY A 34 3.85 4.79 14.53
C GLY A 34 2.53 4.62 13.78
N HIS A 35 2.54 4.27 12.48
CA HIS A 35 1.29 4.03 11.74
C HIS A 35 0.56 2.77 12.22
N GLY A 36 1.26 1.79 12.78
CA GLY A 36 0.67 0.58 13.37
C GLY A 36 0.74 -0.62 12.42
N GLN A 37 -0.29 -1.47 12.41
CA GLN A 37 -0.32 -2.72 11.63
C GLN A 37 -1.43 -2.65 10.58
N ASP A 38 -1.04 -2.38 9.34
CA ASP A 38 -1.98 -2.22 8.24
C ASP A 38 -2.05 -3.46 7.33
N ILE A 39 -3.15 -3.56 6.59
CA ILE A 39 -3.39 -4.53 5.53
C ILE A 39 -3.61 -3.76 4.22
N VAL A 40 -2.80 -4.04 3.21
CA VAL A 40 -3.03 -3.57 1.84
C VAL A 40 -3.83 -4.61 1.07
N TYR A 41 -4.86 -4.17 0.37
CA TYR A 41 -5.74 -5.02 -0.43
C TYR A 41 -5.94 -4.43 -1.84
N GLU A 42 -5.57 -5.19 -2.86
CA GLU A 42 -5.65 -4.77 -4.26
C GLU A 42 -6.68 -5.55 -5.08
N ASP A 43 -7.29 -4.86 -6.05
CA ASP A 43 -8.05 -5.51 -7.11
C ASP A 43 -7.13 -5.84 -8.29
N THR A 44 -7.05 -7.11 -8.66
CA THR A 44 -6.18 -7.59 -9.76
C THR A 44 -6.96 -7.84 -11.06
N ASN A 45 -8.25 -7.48 -11.08
CA ASN A 45 -9.17 -7.71 -12.19
C ASN A 45 -9.15 -6.56 -13.22
N ASN A 46 -7.95 -6.31 -13.73
CA ASN A 46 -7.62 -5.20 -14.63
C ASN A 46 -6.96 -5.76 -15.92
N ASP A 47 -7.42 -5.31 -17.09
CA ASP A 47 -6.94 -5.75 -18.43
C ASP A 47 -5.50 -5.31 -18.77
N ASN A 48 -4.95 -4.36 -18.00
CA ASN A 48 -3.64 -3.75 -18.20
C ASN A 48 -2.77 -3.75 -16.93
N ARG A 49 -2.56 -4.93 -16.37
CA ARG A 49 -1.68 -5.18 -15.20
C ARG A 49 -0.27 -4.59 -15.31
N ALA A 50 0.24 -4.39 -16.52
CA ALA A 50 1.54 -3.76 -16.72
C ALA A 50 1.57 -2.28 -16.31
N ARG A 51 0.39 -1.64 -16.22
CA ARG A 51 0.21 -0.27 -15.74
C ARG A 51 -0.26 -0.18 -14.30
N ASP A 52 -0.50 -1.32 -13.65
CA ASP A 52 -1.08 -1.47 -12.32
C ASP A 52 -0.02 -1.95 -11.33
N ILE A 53 1.16 -1.33 -11.41
CA ILE A 53 2.29 -1.71 -10.54
C ILE A 53 2.27 -0.79 -9.33
N ASP A 54 1.92 -1.36 -8.20
CA ASP A 54 1.80 -0.60 -6.95
C ASP A 54 3.13 -0.43 -6.24
N THR A 55 3.21 0.62 -5.44
CA THR A 55 4.39 0.99 -4.67
C THR A 55 4.09 0.99 -3.18
N LEU A 56 4.84 0.19 -2.44
CA LEU A 56 4.94 0.31 -0.99
C LEU A 56 6.08 1.28 -0.65
N LYS A 57 5.75 2.46 -0.14
CA LYS A 57 6.73 3.50 0.18
C LYS A 57 6.84 3.68 1.70
N PHE A 58 8.04 3.43 2.19
CA PHE A 58 8.39 3.65 3.59
C PHE A 58 8.99 5.04 3.77
N THR A 59 8.47 5.81 4.73
CA THR A 59 8.98 7.11 5.14
C THR A 59 9.44 7.05 6.60
N ASP A 60 10.47 7.83 6.93
CA ASP A 60 11.06 7.88 8.28
C ASP A 60 11.56 6.52 8.83
N ILE A 61 11.87 5.60 7.92
CA ILE A 61 12.38 4.25 8.20
C ILE A 61 13.67 4.03 7.40
N ASN A 62 14.70 3.52 8.07
CA ASN A 62 15.93 3.11 7.40
C ASN A 62 15.78 1.70 6.81
N LEU A 63 16.44 1.42 5.69
CA LEU A 63 16.37 0.11 5.04
C LEU A 63 16.80 -1.04 5.98
N SER A 64 17.74 -0.78 6.90
CA SER A 64 18.19 -1.76 7.90
C SER A 64 17.14 -2.10 8.97
N GLU A 65 16.07 -1.33 9.07
CA GLU A 65 14.94 -1.55 9.98
C GLU A 65 13.83 -2.38 9.33
N LEU A 66 13.94 -2.66 8.02
CA LEU A 66 12.94 -3.41 7.25
C LEU A 66 13.31 -4.88 7.14
N TRP A 67 12.28 -5.71 7.25
CA TRP A 67 12.35 -7.15 7.02
C TRP A 67 11.14 -7.54 6.16
N PHE A 68 11.34 -8.50 5.25
CA PHE A 68 10.30 -8.98 4.36
C PHE A 68 10.25 -10.51 4.41
N SER A 69 9.07 -11.07 4.69
CA SER A 69 8.74 -12.48 4.46
C SER A 69 7.74 -12.62 3.34
N ARG A 70 7.68 -13.83 2.78
CA ARG A 70 6.53 -14.32 2.04
C ARG A 70 6.14 -15.68 2.63
N GLU A 71 4.90 -15.82 3.04
CA GLU A 71 4.31 -17.12 3.38
C GLU A 71 3.86 -17.81 2.08
N ASN A 72 4.09 -19.12 1.98
CA ASN A 72 3.71 -19.94 0.82
C ASN A 72 2.35 -20.59 1.02
#